data_AF-A0AAV5AR48-F1
#
_entry.id   AF-A0AAV5AR48-F1
#
_cell.length_a   1.000
_cell.length_b   1.000
_cell.length_c   1.000
_cell.angle_alpha   90.00
_cell.angle_beta   90.00
_cell.angle_gamma   90.00
#
_symmetry.space_group_name_H-M   'P 1'
#
loop_
_entity.id
_entity.type
_entity.pdbx_description
1 polymer ?
#
loop_
_entity_poly.entity_id
_entity_poly.type
_entity_poly.pdbx_seq_one_letter_code
_entity_poly.pdbx_strand_id
1 'polypeptide(L)'
;MPAQTMRGIGASGAWWPLDIYHYPESVQNRVADLLFSEDGLKLTSYRYNLGGGGVFVGNPSRAPETPFISPGVYNFSADPQGSFFLRKAAGARVPVLTAFVNSAPPYFTSNNRSCGGEIVNASITGYAQYITDVLEYWRTQDVHITHVSPMNEPDDTFGSGVNTPCGQEGMEVTPYQRSLVINTLRQTFDNSTLLHDVGIMSDESSSTGNFIPEAPIWLPDSKNSLDAISHHQYGFADDQQVALLGQTARNLSGDTESWFTEICCFAASDPSSADDPAAPLVYSGGFE
;
A
#
# COMPACT_ATOMS: atom_id res chain seq x y z
N MET A 1 23.49 8.84 -21.16
CA MET A 1 23.37 7.89 -20.03
C MET A 1 22.05 7.14 -20.22
N PRO A 2 21.95 5.85 -19.87
CA PRO A 2 20.67 5.15 -19.91
C PRO A 2 19.66 5.84 -19.00
N ALA A 3 18.38 5.82 -19.40
CA ALA A 3 17.25 6.26 -18.58
C ALA A 3 17.02 5.29 -17.40
N GLN A 4 16.02 5.57 -16.55
CA GLN A 4 15.67 4.74 -15.41
C GLN A 4 15.22 3.32 -15.83
N THR A 5 15.42 2.34 -14.94
CA THR A 5 14.85 1.00 -15.10
C THR A 5 13.38 1.03 -14.73
N MET A 6 12.49 0.62 -15.63
CA MET A 6 11.07 0.45 -15.32
C MET A 6 10.85 -0.89 -14.62
N ARG A 7 10.44 -0.87 -13.35
CA ARG A 7 10.16 -2.08 -12.56
C ARG A 7 8.81 -2.71 -12.89
N GLY A 8 7.85 -1.89 -13.32
CA GLY A 8 6.56 -2.37 -13.77
C GLY A 8 5.49 -1.29 -13.83
N ILE A 9 4.31 -1.72 -14.26
CA ILE A 9 3.03 -1.03 -14.13
C ILE A 9 2.11 -1.98 -13.36
N GLY A 10 1.30 -1.42 -12.45
CA GLY A 10 0.43 -2.18 -11.57
C GLY A 10 -0.85 -1.47 -11.19
N ALA A 11 -1.65 -2.16 -10.37
CA ALA A 11 -2.89 -1.67 -9.82
C ALA A 11 -3.02 -2.04 -8.34
N SER A 12 -3.79 -1.24 -7.60
CA SER A 12 -4.17 -1.55 -6.22
C SER A 12 -5.29 -2.58 -6.18
N GLY A 13 -5.22 -3.48 -5.21
CA GLY A 13 -6.23 -4.45 -4.83
C GLY A 13 -7.16 -3.97 -3.71
N ALA A 14 -7.16 -2.67 -3.38
CA ALA A 14 -8.05 -2.14 -2.35
C ALA A 14 -9.51 -2.08 -2.82
N TRP A 15 -10.40 -2.58 -1.95
CA TRP A 15 -11.85 -2.34 -1.91
C TRP A 15 -12.67 -2.97 -3.06
N TRP A 16 -12.30 -2.74 -4.31
CA TRP A 16 -13.01 -3.29 -5.48
C TRP A 16 -13.10 -4.82 -5.48
N PRO A 17 -12.18 -5.61 -4.89
CA PRO A 17 -12.36 -7.06 -4.83
C PRO A 17 -13.65 -7.48 -4.12
N LEU A 18 -14.10 -6.71 -3.10
CA LEU A 18 -15.35 -6.99 -2.40
C LEU A 18 -16.54 -6.93 -3.35
N ASP A 19 -16.60 -5.89 -4.18
CA ASP A 19 -17.68 -5.71 -5.14
C ASP A 19 -17.71 -6.86 -6.15
N ILE A 20 -16.54 -7.27 -6.65
CA ILE A 20 -16.43 -8.37 -7.62
C ILE A 20 -16.73 -9.73 -6.99
N TYR A 21 -16.42 -9.93 -5.71
CA TYR A 21 -16.65 -11.19 -5.00
C TYR A 21 -18.13 -11.57 -4.89
N HIS A 22 -19.05 -10.61 -5.04
CA HIS A 22 -20.49 -10.86 -5.09
C HIS A 22 -21.00 -11.38 -6.45
N TYR A 23 -20.16 -11.36 -7.49
CA TYR A 23 -20.50 -11.90 -8.80
C TYR A 23 -20.13 -13.39 -8.92
N PRO A 24 -20.72 -14.13 -9.90
CA PRO A 24 -20.35 -15.51 -10.15
C PRO A 24 -18.85 -15.67 -10.38
N GLU A 25 -18.29 -16.84 -10.01
CA GLU A 25 -16.86 -17.13 -10.12
C GLU A 25 -16.32 -16.89 -11.56
N SER A 26 -17.14 -17.10 -12.59
CA SER A 26 -16.77 -16.79 -13.97
C SER A 26 -16.45 -15.31 -14.21
N VAL A 27 -17.14 -14.40 -13.53
CA VAL A 27 -16.87 -12.96 -13.59
C VAL A 27 -15.60 -12.63 -12.82
N GLN A 28 -15.44 -13.20 -11.62
CA GLN A 28 -14.22 -13.02 -10.81
C GLN A 28 -12.97 -13.47 -11.58
N ASN A 29 -13.04 -14.66 -12.20
CA ASN A 29 -11.99 -15.21 -13.05
C ASN A 29 -11.74 -14.32 -14.29
N ARG A 30 -12.80 -13.83 -14.95
CA ARG A 30 -12.66 -12.93 -16.10
C ARG A 30 -11.93 -11.63 -15.74
N VAL A 31 -12.22 -11.04 -14.58
CA VAL A 31 -11.50 -9.85 -14.10
C VAL A 31 -10.04 -10.18 -13.83
N ALA A 32 -9.75 -11.31 -13.17
CA ALA A 32 -8.38 -11.76 -12.94
C ALA A 32 -7.60 -11.97 -14.26
N ASP A 33 -8.24 -12.56 -15.28
CA ASP A 33 -7.63 -12.76 -16.60
C ASP A 33 -7.32 -11.42 -17.27
N LEU A 34 -8.24 -10.45 -17.21
CA LEU A 34 -8.01 -9.11 -17.76
C LEU A 34 -6.84 -8.40 -17.08
N LEU A 35 -6.64 -8.60 -15.78
CA LEU A 35 -5.55 -7.97 -15.04
C LEU A 35 -4.21 -8.68 -15.24
N PHE A 36 -4.17 -10.01 -15.17
CA PHE A 36 -2.91 -10.75 -14.98
C PHE A 36 -2.50 -11.64 -16.15
N SER A 37 -3.41 -12.00 -17.06
CA SER A 37 -3.08 -12.89 -18.17
C SER A 37 -2.29 -12.19 -19.28
N GLU A 38 -1.60 -12.99 -20.10
CA GLU A 38 -0.88 -12.55 -21.31
C GLU A 38 -1.80 -11.87 -22.34
N ASP A 39 -3.09 -12.27 -22.38
CA ASP A 39 -4.09 -11.71 -23.29
C ASP A 39 -4.81 -10.48 -22.69
N GLY A 40 -4.48 -10.11 -21.45
CA GLY A 40 -5.00 -8.95 -20.73
C GLY A 40 -3.96 -7.82 -20.62
N LEU A 41 -4.00 -7.10 -19.50
CA LEU A 41 -3.02 -6.06 -19.17
C LEU A 41 -1.65 -6.63 -18.81
N LYS A 42 -1.59 -7.92 -18.43
CA LYS A 42 -0.39 -8.61 -17.95
C LYS A 42 0.36 -7.74 -16.93
N LEU A 43 -0.37 -7.29 -15.90
CA LEU A 43 0.20 -6.40 -14.89
C LEU A 43 1.46 -7.02 -14.30
N THR A 44 2.51 -6.20 -14.21
CA THR A 44 3.79 -6.59 -13.63
C THR A 44 3.87 -6.29 -12.13
N SER A 45 2.90 -5.53 -11.62
CA SER A 45 2.75 -5.21 -10.21
C SER A 45 1.30 -5.33 -9.75
N TYR A 46 1.08 -5.90 -8.57
CA TYR A 46 -0.23 -5.95 -7.90
C TYR A 46 -0.06 -5.71 -6.40
N ARG A 47 -0.81 -4.75 -5.85
CA ARG A 47 -0.74 -4.37 -4.43
C ARG A 47 -1.96 -4.95 -3.68
N TYR A 48 -1.77 -5.99 -2.88
CA TYR A 48 -2.78 -6.57 -1.98
C TYR A 48 -2.97 -5.71 -0.73
N ASN A 49 -4.20 -5.29 -0.46
CA ASN A 49 -4.54 -4.52 0.74
C ASN A 49 -4.69 -5.45 1.95
N LEU A 50 -3.72 -5.44 2.85
CA LEU A 50 -3.79 -6.14 4.13
C LEU A 50 -4.62 -5.31 5.11
N GLY A 51 -5.88 -5.69 5.29
CA GLY A 51 -6.85 -4.91 6.04
C GLY A 51 -6.52 -4.71 7.52
N GLY A 52 -6.88 -3.51 8.00
CA GLY A 52 -6.83 -3.14 9.42
C GLY A 52 -8.06 -3.57 10.22
N GLY A 53 -9.09 -4.12 9.58
CA GLY A 53 -10.31 -4.62 10.23
C GLY A 53 -11.48 -3.65 10.27
N GLY A 54 -11.34 -2.44 9.70
CA GLY A 54 -12.44 -1.53 9.42
C GLY A 54 -13.14 -0.90 10.63
N VAL A 55 -12.58 -1.00 11.83
CA VAL A 55 -13.22 -0.50 13.05
C VAL A 55 -13.38 1.02 12.96
N PHE A 56 -14.62 1.48 13.07
CA PHE A 56 -15.04 2.89 12.94
C PHE A 56 -15.02 3.45 11.51
N VAL A 57 -14.82 2.62 10.49
CA VAL A 57 -15.03 2.99 9.08
C VAL A 57 -16.49 2.80 8.72
N GLY A 58 -17.13 3.87 8.24
CA GLY A 58 -18.56 3.88 7.92
C GLY A 58 -18.90 3.33 6.53
N ASN A 59 -17.90 3.24 5.64
CA ASN A 59 -18.05 2.67 4.30
C ASN A 59 -17.63 1.18 4.30
N PRO A 60 -18.56 0.23 4.18
CA PRO A 60 -18.25 -1.19 4.25
C PRO A 60 -17.24 -1.68 3.19
N SER A 61 -17.29 -1.13 1.97
CA SER A 61 -16.33 -1.51 0.92
C SER A 61 -14.92 -1.04 1.22
N ARG A 62 -14.74 -0.04 2.10
CA ARG A 62 -13.44 0.48 2.54
C ARG A 62 -13.03 -0.01 3.92
N ALA A 63 -13.66 -1.07 4.40
CA ALA A 63 -13.46 -1.69 5.71
C ALA A 63 -13.05 -3.17 5.57
N PRO A 64 -11.89 -3.47 4.95
CA PRO A 64 -11.44 -4.84 4.74
C PRO A 64 -11.24 -5.57 6.09
N GLU A 65 -11.55 -6.87 6.10
CA GLU A 65 -11.29 -7.71 7.27
C GLU A 65 -9.78 -7.84 7.52
N THR A 66 -9.41 -8.05 8.79
CA THR A 66 -8.02 -8.31 9.18
C THR A 66 -7.85 -9.77 9.61
N PRO A 67 -6.75 -10.44 9.26
CA PRO A 67 -6.43 -11.75 9.84
C PRO A 67 -6.03 -11.66 11.32
N PHE A 68 -5.71 -10.46 11.84
CA PHE A 68 -5.32 -10.28 13.25
C PHE A 68 -6.50 -10.45 14.22
N ILE A 69 -6.39 -11.37 15.18
CA ILE A 69 -7.34 -11.49 16.29
C ILE A 69 -6.70 -10.98 17.59
N SER A 70 -5.50 -11.47 17.90
CA SER A 70 -4.67 -11.05 19.03
C SER A 70 -3.21 -11.47 18.75
N PRO A 71 -2.20 -11.03 19.54
CA PRO A 71 -0.83 -11.47 19.34
C PRO A 71 -0.70 -13.00 19.25
N GLY A 72 -0.19 -13.50 18.11
CA GLY A 72 -0.01 -14.93 17.84
C GLY A 72 -1.29 -15.72 17.52
N VAL A 73 -2.45 -15.07 17.37
CA VAL A 73 -3.72 -15.71 17.01
C VAL A 73 -4.31 -15.03 15.77
N TYR A 74 -4.50 -15.82 14.72
CA TYR A 74 -4.89 -15.33 13.40
C TYR A 74 -6.10 -16.08 12.83
N ASN A 75 -6.95 -15.34 12.12
CA ASN A 75 -7.93 -15.90 11.20
C ASN A 75 -7.45 -15.68 9.75
N PHE A 76 -6.66 -16.61 9.22
CA PHE A 76 -6.17 -16.51 7.84
C PHE A 76 -7.22 -16.77 6.75
N SER A 77 -8.49 -16.99 7.13
CA SER A 77 -9.62 -17.00 6.20
C SER A 77 -10.32 -15.66 6.09
N ALA A 78 -9.89 -14.65 6.85
CA ALA A 78 -10.36 -13.27 6.72
C ALA A 78 -10.06 -12.72 5.31
N ASP A 79 -10.91 -11.81 4.85
CA ASP A 79 -10.79 -11.15 3.54
C ASP A 79 -10.66 -12.17 2.36
N PRO A 80 -11.66 -13.06 2.18
CA PRO A 80 -11.64 -14.02 1.06
C PRO A 80 -11.62 -13.33 -0.31
N GLN A 81 -12.18 -12.12 -0.42
CA GLN A 81 -12.21 -11.31 -1.63
C GLN A 81 -10.82 -10.83 -2.06
N GLY A 82 -10.04 -10.23 -1.16
CA GLY A 82 -8.67 -9.80 -1.46
C GLY A 82 -7.75 -11.01 -1.66
N SER A 83 -7.92 -12.04 -0.83
CA SER A 83 -7.20 -13.32 -0.92
C SER A 83 -7.39 -14.02 -2.27
N PHE A 84 -8.58 -13.95 -2.87
CA PHE A 84 -8.85 -14.52 -4.19
C PHE A 84 -7.94 -13.89 -5.25
N PHE A 85 -7.91 -12.56 -5.35
CA PHE A 85 -7.11 -11.87 -6.36
C PHE A 85 -5.60 -11.94 -6.08
N LEU A 86 -5.19 -11.96 -4.81
CA LEU A 86 -3.81 -12.23 -4.42
C LEU A 86 -3.33 -13.59 -4.95
N ARG A 87 -4.13 -14.65 -4.78
CA ARG A 87 -3.81 -15.98 -5.32
C ARG A 87 -3.79 -16.00 -6.85
N LYS A 88 -4.68 -15.25 -7.52
CA LYS A 88 -4.68 -15.12 -8.99
C LYS A 88 -3.41 -14.42 -9.49
N ALA A 89 -3.02 -13.31 -8.87
CA ALA A 89 -1.79 -12.59 -9.20
C ALA A 89 -0.55 -13.49 -9.00
N ALA A 90 -0.49 -14.22 -7.88
CA ALA A 90 0.60 -15.16 -7.61
C ALA A 90 0.64 -16.32 -8.62
N GLY A 91 -0.51 -16.92 -8.94
CA GLY A 91 -0.61 -18.00 -9.93
C GLY A 91 -0.23 -17.55 -11.35
N ALA A 92 -0.49 -16.28 -11.69
CA ALA A 92 -0.05 -15.64 -12.92
C ALA A 92 1.43 -15.18 -12.88
N ARG A 93 2.11 -15.35 -11.74
CA ARG A 93 3.51 -14.96 -11.51
C ARG A 93 3.77 -13.47 -11.74
N VAL A 94 2.87 -12.62 -11.25
CA VAL A 94 3.08 -11.16 -11.23
C VAL A 94 4.42 -10.87 -10.51
N PRO A 95 5.41 -10.23 -11.17
CA PRO A 95 6.76 -10.05 -10.62
C PRO A 95 6.84 -9.24 -9.33
N VAL A 96 6.07 -8.16 -9.22
CA VAL A 96 6.01 -7.31 -8.02
C VAL A 96 4.69 -7.53 -7.33
N LEU A 97 4.68 -8.36 -6.30
CA LEU A 97 3.49 -8.63 -5.50
C LEU A 97 3.69 -7.97 -4.14
N THR A 98 2.93 -6.91 -3.87
CA THR A 98 3.11 -6.08 -2.67
C THR A 98 1.96 -6.32 -1.69
N ALA A 99 2.23 -6.53 -0.40
CA ALA A 99 1.22 -6.29 0.64
C ALA A 99 1.34 -4.85 1.14
N PHE A 100 0.23 -4.10 1.21
CA PHE A 100 0.24 -2.75 1.78
C PHE A 100 -0.83 -2.60 2.86
N VAL A 101 -0.62 -1.65 3.77
CA VAL A 101 -1.48 -1.42 4.93
C VAL A 101 -1.95 0.03 4.98
N ASN A 102 -3.27 0.24 4.96
CA ASN A 102 -3.86 1.57 5.21
C ASN A 102 -3.90 1.93 6.70
N SER A 103 -4.17 0.94 7.55
CA SER A 103 -4.15 1.10 9.01
C SER A 103 -3.76 -0.21 9.68
N ALA A 104 -2.96 -0.14 10.73
CA ALA A 104 -2.71 -1.30 11.58
C ALA A 104 -4.02 -1.73 12.27
N PRO A 105 -4.15 -3.02 12.65
CA PRO A 105 -5.27 -3.45 13.49
C PRO A 105 -5.43 -2.56 14.74
N PRO A 106 -6.67 -2.27 15.19
CA PRO A 106 -6.97 -1.38 16.32
C PRO A 106 -6.16 -1.60 17.59
N TYR A 107 -5.70 -2.84 17.81
CA TYR A 107 -4.82 -3.20 18.92
C TYR A 107 -3.52 -2.39 18.95
N PHE A 108 -3.05 -1.90 17.80
CA PHE A 108 -1.79 -1.17 17.66
C PHE A 108 -1.96 0.36 17.55
N THR A 109 -3.19 0.88 17.44
CA THR A 109 -3.47 2.30 17.18
C THR A 109 -3.91 3.05 18.44
N SER A 110 -3.61 4.35 18.50
CA SER A 110 -3.77 5.19 19.69
C SER A 110 -5.23 5.37 20.16
N ASN A 111 -6.18 5.15 19.25
CA ASN A 111 -7.61 5.36 19.49
C ASN A 111 -8.43 4.05 19.46
N ASN A 112 -7.78 2.89 19.32
CA ASN A 112 -8.42 1.58 19.14
C ASN A 112 -9.40 1.54 17.95
N ARG A 113 -9.05 2.19 16.84
CA ARG A 113 -9.83 2.21 15.58
C ARG A 113 -8.90 1.97 14.38
N SER A 114 -9.49 1.68 13.23
CA SER A 114 -8.77 1.51 11.95
C SER A 114 -8.66 2.82 11.17
N CYS A 115 -8.99 3.97 11.78
CA CYS A 115 -8.91 5.29 11.19
C CYS A 115 -8.82 6.38 12.28
N GLY A 116 -8.34 7.57 11.93
CA GLY A 116 -8.32 8.76 12.79
C GLY A 116 -7.36 8.68 13.98
N GLY A 117 -6.42 7.74 13.95
CA GLY A 117 -5.45 7.50 15.03
C GLY A 117 -4.04 7.36 14.49
N GLU A 118 -3.10 7.15 15.40
CA GLU A 118 -1.66 7.04 15.14
C GLU A 118 -1.17 5.64 15.52
N ILE A 119 -0.09 5.16 14.91
CA ILE A 119 0.59 3.97 15.41
C ILE A 119 1.18 4.26 16.81
N VAL A 120 0.98 3.34 17.77
CA VAL A 120 1.57 3.49 19.12
C VAL A 120 3.02 2.99 19.09
N ASN A 121 3.98 3.80 19.56
CA ASN A 121 5.40 3.42 19.57
C ASN A 121 5.68 2.07 20.25
N ALA A 122 5.05 1.82 21.40
CA ALA A 122 5.20 0.56 22.13
C ALA A 122 4.62 -0.66 21.38
N SER A 123 3.79 -0.42 20.36
CA SER A 123 3.13 -1.44 19.53
C SER A 123 3.88 -1.77 18.25
N ILE A 124 4.89 -0.97 17.85
CA ILE A 124 5.62 -1.13 16.57
C ILE A 124 6.23 -2.53 16.41
N THR A 125 6.84 -3.09 17.46
CA THR A 125 7.38 -4.46 17.42
C THR A 125 6.29 -5.51 17.20
N GLY A 126 5.14 -5.36 17.86
CA GLY A 126 4.01 -6.26 17.66
C GLY A 126 3.39 -6.12 16.27
N TYR A 127 3.34 -4.91 15.73
CA TYR A 127 2.86 -4.63 14.39
C TYR A 127 3.78 -5.24 13.31
N ALA A 128 5.10 -5.11 13.46
CA ALA A 128 6.08 -5.74 12.58
C ALA A 128 5.98 -7.28 12.61
N GLN A 129 5.78 -7.87 13.79
CA GLN A 129 5.56 -9.31 13.93
C GLN A 129 4.25 -9.74 13.25
N TYR A 130 3.17 -8.98 13.38
CA TYR A 130 1.91 -9.25 12.70
C TYR A 130 2.07 -9.34 11.17
N ILE A 131 2.72 -8.34 10.56
CA ILE A 131 3.00 -8.35 9.12
C ILE A 131 3.82 -9.58 8.73
N THR A 132 4.86 -9.88 9.52
CA THR A 132 5.74 -11.04 9.31
C THR A 132 4.94 -12.34 9.34
N ASP A 133 4.12 -12.56 10.37
CA ASP A 133 3.31 -13.78 10.51
C ASP A 133 2.34 -13.98 9.34
N VAL A 134 1.71 -12.89 8.86
CA VAL A 134 0.80 -12.94 7.70
C VAL A 134 1.58 -13.30 6.42
N LEU A 135 2.76 -12.73 6.21
CA LEU A 135 3.58 -13.04 5.04
C LEU A 135 4.14 -14.47 5.09
N GLU A 136 4.57 -14.94 6.26
CA GLU A 136 4.98 -16.33 6.45
C GLU A 136 3.84 -17.29 6.12
N TYR A 137 2.62 -16.99 6.59
CA TYR A 137 1.43 -17.75 6.18
C TYR A 137 1.29 -17.78 4.66
N TRP A 138 1.35 -16.64 3.97
CA TRP A 138 1.25 -16.62 2.51
C TRP A 138 2.36 -17.41 1.81
N ARG A 139 3.60 -17.39 2.32
CA ARG A 139 4.68 -18.27 1.84
C ARG A 139 4.31 -19.74 1.98
N THR A 140 3.69 -20.17 3.08
CA THR A 140 3.21 -21.56 3.22
C THR A 140 2.10 -21.93 2.22
N GLN A 141 1.43 -20.93 1.64
CA GLN A 141 0.38 -21.08 0.64
C GLN A 141 0.90 -20.96 -0.80
N ASP A 142 2.23 -20.99 -1.01
CA ASP A 142 2.89 -20.76 -2.31
C ASP A 142 2.58 -19.38 -2.93
N VAL A 143 2.27 -18.39 -2.08
CA VAL A 143 2.07 -16.99 -2.47
C VAL A 143 3.29 -16.18 -2.02
N HIS A 144 4.14 -15.84 -2.98
CA HIS A 144 5.41 -15.15 -2.74
C HIS A 144 5.23 -13.64 -2.88
N ILE A 145 4.81 -13.00 -1.80
CA ILE A 145 4.79 -11.54 -1.69
C ILE A 145 6.24 -11.06 -1.72
N THR A 146 6.58 -10.17 -2.66
CA THR A 146 7.95 -9.70 -2.88
C THR A 146 8.25 -8.41 -2.14
N HIS A 147 7.24 -7.59 -1.84
CA HIS A 147 7.42 -6.32 -1.15
C HIS A 147 6.33 -6.09 -0.09
N VAL A 148 6.65 -5.30 0.93
CA VAL A 148 5.67 -4.77 1.89
C VAL A 148 5.75 -3.25 1.97
N SER A 149 4.58 -2.62 1.96
CA SER A 149 4.38 -1.23 2.33
C SER A 149 3.66 -1.14 3.69
N PRO A 150 4.36 -0.84 4.79
CA PRO A 150 3.81 -0.97 6.14
C PRO A 150 2.92 0.20 6.58
N MET A 151 2.73 1.21 5.73
CA MET A 151 1.91 2.38 5.98
C MET A 151 1.50 3.00 4.65
N ASN A 152 0.36 3.68 4.61
CA ASN A 152 -0.15 4.39 3.44
C ASN A 152 -0.50 5.81 3.85
N GLU A 153 -0.05 6.81 3.08
CA GLU A 153 -0.30 8.23 3.38
C GLU A 153 -0.10 8.53 4.87
N PRO A 154 1.10 8.28 5.41
CA PRO A 154 1.35 8.36 6.85
C PRO A 154 1.14 9.76 7.44
N ASP A 155 0.91 10.76 6.59
CA ASP A 155 0.53 12.13 6.89
C ASP A 155 -1.00 12.37 7.02
N ASP A 156 -1.85 11.39 6.73
CA ASP A 156 -3.31 11.48 6.86
C ASP A 156 -3.91 10.32 7.68
N THR A 157 -4.62 10.66 8.75
CA THR A 157 -5.32 9.67 9.58
C THR A 157 -6.67 9.25 9.00
N PHE A 158 -7.21 9.99 8.02
CA PHE A 158 -8.57 9.89 7.50
C PHE A 158 -9.68 10.04 8.55
N GLY A 159 -9.37 10.72 9.66
CA GLY A 159 -10.33 10.99 10.74
C GLY A 159 -11.45 11.95 10.32
N SER A 160 -12.70 11.62 10.67
CA SER A 160 -13.88 12.46 10.39
C SER A 160 -14.51 13.10 11.64
N GLY A 161 -13.77 13.09 12.77
CA GLY A 161 -14.23 13.55 14.09
C GLY A 161 -14.59 12.39 15.04
N VAL A 162 -14.71 12.68 16.33
CA VAL A 162 -14.80 11.64 17.39
C VAL A 162 -16.03 10.72 17.29
N ASN A 163 -17.15 11.23 16.77
CA ASN A 163 -18.44 10.56 16.69
C ASN A 163 -18.95 10.33 15.25
N THR A 164 -18.13 10.64 14.24
CA THR A 164 -18.48 10.47 12.84
C THR A 164 -17.58 9.38 12.25
N PRO A 165 -18.14 8.25 11.79
CA PRO A 165 -17.35 7.20 11.15
C PRO A 165 -16.52 7.74 9.98
N CYS A 166 -15.32 7.21 9.82
CA CYS A 166 -14.42 7.61 8.73
C CYS A 166 -14.93 7.11 7.38
N GLY A 167 -14.49 7.76 6.30
CA GLY A 167 -14.75 7.28 4.94
C GLY A 167 -13.93 6.04 4.57
N GLN A 168 -12.76 5.84 5.17
CA GLN A 168 -11.84 4.73 4.91
C GLN A 168 -10.88 4.47 6.08
N GLU A 169 -10.12 3.38 6.01
CA GLU A 169 -9.02 3.10 6.92
C GLU A 169 -7.86 4.09 6.74
N GLY A 170 -7.14 4.36 7.83
CA GLY A 170 -6.00 5.27 7.88
C GLY A 170 -5.26 5.20 9.21
N MET A 171 -3.96 5.48 9.21
CA MET A 171 -3.24 5.78 10.45
C MET A 171 -2.09 6.74 10.17
N GLU A 172 -1.87 7.69 11.07
CA GLU A 172 -0.66 8.51 11.01
C GLU A 172 0.54 7.69 11.49
N VAL A 173 1.65 7.87 10.76
CA VAL A 173 2.99 7.45 11.16
C VAL A 173 3.89 8.67 11.01
N THR A 174 4.11 9.38 12.11
CA THR A 174 4.87 10.63 12.11
C THR A 174 6.27 10.41 11.52
N PRO A 175 6.94 11.45 10.99
CA PRO A 175 8.30 11.31 10.46
C PRO A 175 9.27 10.61 11.42
N TYR A 176 9.18 10.88 12.72
CA TYR A 176 10.04 10.22 13.74
C TYR A 176 9.71 8.74 13.97
N GLN A 177 8.51 8.29 13.63
CA GLN A 177 8.08 6.89 13.75
C GLN A 177 8.40 6.06 12.51
N ARG A 178 8.48 6.68 11.32
CA ARG A 178 8.72 5.98 10.04
C ARG A 178 9.95 5.09 10.11
N SER A 179 11.08 5.62 10.59
CA SER A 179 12.31 4.84 10.72
C SER A 179 12.22 3.70 11.73
N LEU A 180 11.47 3.91 12.82
CA LEU A 180 11.20 2.84 13.79
C LEU A 180 10.38 1.71 13.17
N VAL A 181 9.32 2.02 12.43
CA VAL A 181 8.49 1.01 11.75
C VAL A 181 9.31 0.26 10.72
N ILE A 182 10.02 0.96 9.83
CA ILE A 182 10.81 0.37 8.74
C ILE A 182 11.92 -0.54 9.29
N ASN A 183 12.74 -0.02 10.22
CA ASN A 183 13.87 -0.78 10.74
C ASN A 183 13.43 -1.97 11.61
N THR A 184 12.35 -1.82 12.37
CA THR A 184 11.80 -2.94 13.16
C THR A 184 11.25 -4.03 12.25
N LEU A 185 10.57 -3.65 11.15
CA LEU A 185 10.09 -4.62 10.17
C LEU A 185 11.25 -5.35 9.49
N ARG A 186 12.29 -4.62 9.05
CA ARG A 186 13.51 -5.22 8.47
C ARG A 186 14.16 -6.21 9.41
N GLN A 187 14.35 -5.83 10.68
CA GLN A 187 14.90 -6.71 11.70
C GLN A 187 14.04 -7.97 11.90
N THR A 188 12.72 -7.83 11.84
CA THR A 188 11.81 -8.98 12.00
C THR A 188 11.91 -9.93 10.80
N PHE A 189 11.99 -9.39 9.57
CA PHE A 189 12.21 -10.19 8.36
C PHE A 189 13.58 -10.88 8.33
N ASP A 190 14.63 -10.22 8.81
CA ASP A 190 15.98 -10.79 8.87
C ASP A 190 16.07 -11.95 9.89
N ASN A 191 15.23 -11.92 10.93
CA ASN A 191 15.08 -13.01 11.88
C ASN A 191 14.18 -14.14 11.36
N SER A 192 13.39 -13.90 10.31
CA SER A 192 12.59 -14.92 9.64
C SER A 192 13.44 -15.73 8.68
N THR A 193 13.30 -17.05 8.74
CA THR A 193 13.93 -17.95 7.76
C THR A 193 13.28 -17.88 6.37
N LEU A 194 12.10 -17.26 6.26
CA LEU A 194 11.27 -17.26 5.04
C LEU A 194 11.22 -15.91 4.31
N LEU A 195 11.54 -14.80 4.98
CA LEU A 195 11.24 -13.44 4.48
C LEU A 195 12.47 -12.54 4.30
N HIS A 196 13.69 -13.07 4.42
CA HIS A 196 14.92 -12.31 4.21
C HIS A 196 15.03 -11.69 2.81
N ASP A 197 14.32 -12.24 1.81
CA ASP A 197 14.24 -11.78 0.43
C ASP A 197 13.11 -10.78 0.16
N VAL A 198 12.22 -10.55 1.13
CA VAL A 198 11.10 -9.62 0.97
C VAL A 198 11.57 -8.20 1.16
N GLY A 199 11.29 -7.35 0.18
CA GLY A 199 11.68 -5.95 0.22
C GLY A 199 10.71 -5.08 1.01
N ILE A 200 11.20 -3.96 1.54
CA ILE A 200 10.37 -2.95 2.21
C ILE A 200 10.31 -1.70 1.34
N MET A 201 9.10 -1.20 1.11
CA MET A 201 8.85 0.04 0.39
C MET A 201 8.11 1.03 1.29
N SER A 202 8.59 2.26 1.35
CA SER A 202 8.02 3.38 2.12
C SER A 202 8.45 4.68 1.44
N ASP A 203 7.71 5.77 1.45
CA ASP A 203 6.85 6.21 2.53
C ASP A 203 5.35 6.18 2.22
N GLU A 204 5.00 6.12 0.93
CA GLU A 204 3.61 6.29 0.45
C GLU A 204 3.06 7.68 0.81
N SER A 205 3.91 8.72 0.89
CA SER A 205 3.45 10.08 1.19
C SER A 205 2.43 10.54 0.14
N SER A 206 1.36 11.19 0.60
CA SER A 206 0.23 11.62 -0.25
C SER A 206 0.63 12.59 -1.37
N SER A 207 1.68 13.39 -1.15
CA SER A 207 2.14 14.39 -2.12
C SER A 207 3.64 14.66 -2.04
N THR A 208 4.17 15.16 -3.15
CA THR A 208 5.55 15.69 -3.24
C THR A 208 5.83 16.80 -2.23
N GLY A 209 4.82 17.60 -1.89
CA GLY A 209 4.91 18.69 -0.92
C GLY A 209 5.13 18.22 0.51
N ASN A 210 4.64 17.02 0.86
CA ASN A 210 4.86 16.40 2.18
C ASN A 210 6.17 15.61 2.20
N PHE A 211 6.45 14.85 1.13
CA PHE A 211 7.66 14.01 1.07
C PHE A 211 8.97 14.82 1.22
N ILE A 212 9.15 15.90 0.44
CA ILE A 212 10.41 16.64 0.38
C ILE A 212 10.85 17.19 1.76
N PRO A 213 10.00 17.88 2.55
CA PRO A 213 10.39 18.36 3.87
C PRO A 213 10.53 17.26 4.93
N GLU A 214 9.83 16.13 4.79
CA GLU A 214 9.83 15.06 5.79
C GLU A 214 10.93 14.03 5.59
N ALA A 215 11.31 13.71 4.35
CA ALA A 215 12.32 12.70 4.02
C ALA A 215 13.66 12.90 4.78
N PRO A 216 14.20 14.13 4.95
CA PRO A 216 15.42 14.33 5.73
C PRO A 216 15.33 13.89 7.20
N ILE A 217 14.13 13.77 7.76
CA ILE A 217 13.91 13.41 9.17
C ILE A 217 14.10 11.91 9.41
N TRP A 218 13.75 11.06 8.43
CA TRP A 218 13.60 9.62 8.66
C TRP A 218 14.38 8.73 7.68
N LEU A 219 14.57 9.17 6.44
CA LEU A 219 15.14 8.36 5.38
C LEU A 219 16.61 8.00 5.62
N PRO A 220 17.49 8.92 6.09
CA PRO A 220 18.88 8.58 6.39
C PRO A 220 19.03 7.42 7.38
N ASP A 221 18.12 7.32 8.35
CA ASP A 221 18.13 6.30 9.41
C ASP A 221 17.56 4.95 8.95
N SER A 222 16.88 4.91 7.81
CA SER A 222 16.14 3.73 7.31
C SER A 222 16.67 3.20 5.99
N LYS A 223 17.65 3.89 5.38
CA LYS A 223 18.10 3.63 4.00
C LYS A 223 18.57 2.20 3.74
N ASN A 224 19.16 1.53 4.73
CA ASN A 224 19.64 0.14 4.58
C ASN A 224 18.52 -0.90 4.72
N SER A 225 17.32 -0.46 5.07
CA SER A 225 16.15 -1.29 5.29
C SER A 225 15.13 -1.18 4.15
N LEU A 226 15.39 -0.34 3.15
CA LEU A 226 14.45 -0.03 2.06
C LEU A 226 14.95 -0.53 0.71
N ASP A 227 14.04 -1.14 -0.03
CA ASP A 227 14.23 -1.55 -1.42
C ASP A 227 13.68 -0.51 -2.41
N ALA A 228 12.67 0.26 -1.99
CA ALA A 228 12.07 1.32 -2.79
C ALA A 228 11.55 2.47 -1.95
N ILE A 229 11.63 3.69 -2.49
CA ILE A 229 11.09 4.91 -1.88
C ILE A 229 9.76 5.25 -2.55
N SER A 230 8.65 4.96 -1.87
CA SER A 230 7.31 5.08 -2.44
C SER A 230 6.68 6.44 -2.19
N HIS A 231 5.91 6.94 -3.17
CA HIS A 231 5.18 8.21 -3.08
C HIS A 231 3.95 8.23 -4.00
N HIS A 232 2.97 9.05 -3.63
CA HIS A 232 1.77 9.29 -4.45
C HIS A 232 1.91 10.60 -5.25
N GLN A 233 1.01 10.82 -6.22
CA GLN A 233 1.00 12.03 -7.07
C GLN A 233 -0.39 12.67 -7.19
N TYR A 234 -1.21 12.65 -6.13
CA TYR A 234 -2.53 13.32 -6.16
C TYR A 234 -2.45 14.83 -6.37
N GLY A 235 -1.33 15.45 -6.02
CA GLY A 235 -1.09 16.87 -6.25
C GLY A 235 -0.78 17.26 -7.70
N PHE A 236 -0.68 16.29 -8.63
CA PHE A 236 -0.26 16.51 -10.02
C PHE A 236 0.97 17.41 -10.11
N ALA A 237 2.00 17.06 -9.33
CA ALA A 237 3.23 17.81 -9.27
C ALA A 237 3.87 17.90 -10.66
N ASP A 238 4.46 19.05 -10.99
CA ASP A 238 5.12 19.22 -12.28
C ASP A 238 6.43 18.40 -12.39
N ASP A 239 6.96 18.29 -13.60
CA ASP A 239 8.19 17.53 -13.89
C ASP A 239 9.37 17.99 -13.00
N GLN A 240 9.44 19.27 -12.66
CA GLN A 240 10.51 19.81 -11.82
C GLN A 240 10.38 19.31 -10.37
N GLN A 241 9.17 19.32 -9.82
CA GLN A 241 8.88 18.82 -8.49
C GLN A 241 9.09 17.30 -8.39
N VAL A 242 8.62 16.53 -9.38
CA VAL A 242 8.84 15.08 -9.43
C VAL A 242 10.32 14.75 -9.56
N ALA A 243 11.08 15.50 -10.38
CA ALA A 243 12.53 15.33 -10.47
C ALA A 243 13.23 15.65 -9.15
N LEU A 244 12.79 16.70 -8.43
CA LEU A 244 13.33 17.06 -7.12
C LEU A 244 13.03 15.98 -6.07
N LEU A 245 11.83 15.40 -6.07
CA LEU A 245 11.47 14.27 -5.22
C LEU A 245 12.44 13.10 -5.45
N GLY A 246 12.59 12.68 -6.71
CA GLY A 246 13.46 11.55 -7.06
C GLY A 246 14.92 11.83 -6.70
N GLN A 247 15.40 13.07 -6.86
CA GLN A 247 16.76 13.43 -6.45
C GLN A 247 16.93 13.44 -4.93
N THR A 248 15.93 13.92 -4.20
CA THR A 248 15.92 13.94 -2.73
C THR A 248 15.95 12.51 -2.19
N ALA A 249 15.10 11.65 -2.73
CA ALA A 249 15.02 10.23 -2.40
C ALA A 249 16.39 9.54 -2.58
N ARG A 250 17.01 9.66 -3.76
CA ARG A 250 18.32 9.05 -4.05
C ARG A 250 19.44 9.61 -3.16
N ASN A 251 19.50 10.92 -2.98
CA ASN A 251 20.55 11.57 -2.19
C ASN A 251 20.55 11.11 -0.72
N LEU A 252 19.36 10.97 -0.13
CA LEU A 252 19.22 10.62 1.28
C LEU A 252 19.36 9.12 1.54
N SER A 253 19.00 8.29 0.55
CA SER A 253 19.05 6.83 0.67
C SER A 253 20.34 6.19 0.18
N GLY A 254 21.15 6.87 -0.63
CA GLY A 254 22.28 6.25 -1.31
C GLY A 254 21.84 5.49 -2.57
N ASP A 255 21.06 6.18 -3.42
CA ASP A 255 20.61 5.75 -4.75
C ASP A 255 19.46 4.72 -4.79
N THR A 256 18.71 4.53 -3.69
CA THR A 256 17.46 3.74 -3.73
C THR A 256 16.47 4.39 -4.70
N GLU A 257 15.81 3.55 -5.52
CA GLU A 257 14.85 3.99 -6.54
C GLU A 257 13.58 4.55 -5.89
N SER A 258 13.03 5.61 -6.48
CA SER A 258 11.70 6.13 -6.11
C SER A 258 10.62 5.46 -6.95
N TRP A 259 9.57 4.95 -6.32
CA TRP A 259 8.44 4.31 -6.97
C TRP A 259 7.18 5.16 -6.83
N PHE A 260 6.50 5.35 -7.95
CA PHE A 260 5.19 5.98 -7.99
C PHE A 260 4.12 4.90 -7.81
N THR A 261 3.44 4.93 -6.67
CA THR A 261 2.69 3.78 -6.16
C THR A 261 1.19 4.00 -6.12
N GLU A 262 0.73 5.26 -6.16
CA GLU A 262 -0.69 5.56 -6.24
C GLU A 262 -1.01 6.89 -6.89
N ILE A 263 -2.05 6.84 -7.72
CA ILE A 263 -2.83 7.97 -8.21
C ILE A 263 -4.24 7.47 -8.48
N CYS A 264 -5.23 8.34 -8.28
CA CYS A 264 -6.62 8.05 -8.60
C CYS A 264 -7.35 9.34 -8.96
N CYS A 265 -8.66 9.20 -9.13
CA CYS A 265 -9.60 10.28 -8.88
C CYS A 265 -9.35 11.51 -9.75
N PHE A 266 -9.30 11.23 -11.05
CA PHE A 266 -9.04 12.19 -12.09
C PHE A 266 -10.20 12.21 -13.09
N ALA A 267 -10.37 13.36 -13.74
CA ALA A 267 -11.28 13.55 -14.85
C ALA A 267 -10.50 14.16 -16.01
N ALA A 268 -11.04 14.03 -17.22
CA ALA A 268 -10.52 14.76 -18.36
C ALA A 268 -10.54 16.27 -18.07
N SER A 269 -9.42 16.95 -18.33
CA SER A 269 -9.31 18.40 -18.21
C SER A 269 -10.34 19.12 -19.07
N ASP A 270 -10.70 18.50 -20.19
CA ASP A 270 -11.84 18.85 -21.02
C ASP A 270 -12.91 17.76 -20.90
N PRO A 271 -14.06 18.03 -20.24
CA PRO A 271 -15.13 17.06 -20.09
C PRO A 271 -15.69 16.51 -21.40
N SER A 272 -15.53 17.22 -22.52
CA SER A 272 -15.93 16.70 -23.84
C SER A 272 -15.06 15.55 -24.34
N SER A 273 -13.91 15.34 -23.71
CA SER A 273 -12.96 14.26 -23.97
C SER A 273 -12.96 13.19 -22.86
N ALA A 274 -14.01 13.11 -22.03
CA ALA A 274 -14.08 12.16 -20.92
C ALA A 274 -13.94 10.68 -21.36
N ASP A 275 -14.41 10.34 -22.57
CA ASP A 275 -14.29 8.99 -23.13
C ASP A 275 -12.94 8.75 -23.85
N ASP A 276 -12.05 9.74 -23.92
CA ASP A 276 -10.73 9.61 -24.53
C ASP A 276 -9.69 9.18 -23.47
N PRO A 277 -9.16 7.94 -23.54
CA PRO A 277 -8.15 7.46 -22.58
C PRO A 277 -6.81 8.20 -22.66
N ALA A 278 -6.61 9.04 -23.68
CA ALA A 278 -5.44 9.90 -23.83
C ALA A 278 -5.71 11.38 -23.47
N ALA A 279 -6.91 11.72 -23.00
CA ALA A 279 -7.24 13.07 -22.58
C ALA A 279 -6.28 13.54 -21.47
N PRO A 280 -5.81 14.80 -21.50
CA PRO A 280 -5.11 15.37 -20.36
C PRO A 280 -6.01 15.29 -19.12
N LEU A 281 -5.44 14.91 -17.98
CA LEU A 281 -6.19 14.64 -16.76
C LEU A 281 -5.96 15.72 -15.71
N VAL A 282 -6.99 16.01 -14.92
CA VAL A 282 -6.92 16.84 -13.71
C VAL A 282 -7.52 16.09 -12.53
N TYR A 283 -7.10 16.43 -11.31
CA TYR A 283 -7.73 15.90 -10.10
C TYR A 283 -9.22 16.28 -10.04
N SER A 284 -10.09 15.32 -9.72
CA SER A 284 -11.54 15.51 -9.65
C SER A 284 -12.18 14.98 -8.36
N GLY A 285 -11.40 14.46 -7.40
CA GLY A 285 -11.93 13.93 -6.13
C GLY A 285 -12.77 12.64 -6.26
N GLY A 286 -12.95 12.15 -7.49
CA GLY A 286 -13.61 10.91 -7.85
C GLY A 286 -13.22 10.49 -9.28
N PHE A 287 -13.40 9.23 -9.65
CA PHE A 287 -13.29 8.79 -11.04
C PHE A 287 -14.62 9.13 -11.72
N GLU A 288 -14.62 9.94 -12.78
CA GLU A 288 -15.79 10.16 -13.64
C GLU A 288 -15.67 9.36 -14.94
#